data_AF-A0A8J4G6Z8-F1
#
_entry.id   AF-A0A8J4G6Z8-F1
#
_cell.length_a   1.000
_cell.length_b   1.000
_cell.length_c   1.000
_cell.angle_alpha   90.00
_cell.angle_beta   90.00
_cell.angle_gamma   90.00
#
_symmetry.space_group_name_H-M   'P 1'
#
loop_
_entity.id
_entity.type
_entity.pdbx_description
1 polymer ?
#
loop_
_entity_poly.entity_id
_entity_poly.type
_entity_poly.pdbx_seq_one_letter_code
_entity_poly.pdbx_strand_id
1 'polypeptide(L)'
;MQTSAADSAAPVAESVAFEGGHSGVLPNSQAVSISGVKAPRNRAMRLGLLPVGDPAAPRTANVITKKDHFFWTLDSGKRMGEFLQESFPQLEISSLFTEQQLEAIAASRGGVFPPPQHLRHFTAVLESNVNNNPGHAAAAQPSPQAVPEAPPRGGSGGDEDGPQKDGTDAARAAAPCSGVVLIGDAIHCFPPDLGQGVNSSMTDALVLAQALDEASGNLARALPLFEARQAPEAAALAEIMTFGFPYQYNQDTFKRNLWMLNTVLRSALHGLFPWAFSPQTFMLIRRAEMSYVQIREAVHTTTQRIWVLAGTLAALAILAIRAMVVAAGAPVS
;
A
#
# COMPACT_ATOMS: atom_id res chain seq x y z
N MET A 1 -31.36 -25.81 -8.51
CA MET A 1 -31.16 -24.88 -9.64
C MET A 1 -29.83 -24.17 -9.41
N GLN A 2 -28.81 -24.59 -10.14
CA GLN A 2 -27.49 -23.96 -10.17
C GLN A 2 -27.64 -22.55 -10.77
N THR A 3 -27.20 -21.52 -10.06
CA THR A 3 -26.93 -20.21 -10.65
C THR A 3 -25.43 -20.00 -10.65
N SER A 4 -24.87 -20.29 -11.82
CA SER A 4 -23.61 -19.84 -12.40
C SER A 4 -22.92 -18.69 -11.66
N ALA A 5 -21.82 -19.00 -10.97
CA ALA A 5 -20.76 -18.04 -10.68
C ALA A 5 -19.89 -17.93 -11.94
N ALA A 6 -20.32 -17.11 -12.88
CA ALA A 6 -19.54 -16.77 -14.06
C ALA A 6 -18.45 -15.77 -13.65
N ASP A 7 -17.21 -16.17 -13.93
CA ASP A 7 -16.06 -15.36 -14.32
C ASP A 7 -16.20 -13.85 -14.10
N SER A 8 -15.67 -13.37 -12.97
CA SER A 8 -15.12 -12.02 -12.87
C SER A 8 -13.63 -12.15 -12.60
N ALA A 9 -12.91 -12.51 -13.67
CA ALA A 9 -11.52 -12.08 -13.76
C ALA A 9 -11.52 -10.56 -13.61
N ALA A 10 -10.85 -10.04 -12.58
CA ALA A 10 -10.40 -8.65 -12.61
C ALA A 10 -9.74 -8.43 -13.97
N PRO A 11 -9.94 -7.29 -14.65
CA PRO A 11 -9.30 -7.04 -15.92
C PRO A 11 -7.80 -7.20 -15.65
N VAL A 12 -7.23 -8.30 -16.15
CA VAL A 12 -5.90 -8.23 -16.74
C VAL A 12 -6.11 -7.08 -17.71
N ALA A 13 -5.68 -5.87 -17.34
CA ALA A 13 -5.76 -4.74 -18.25
C ALA A 13 -5.17 -5.29 -19.53
N GLU A 14 -6.01 -5.45 -20.56
CA GLU A 14 -5.60 -6.09 -21.81
C GLU A 14 -4.42 -5.26 -22.29
N SER A 15 -3.22 -5.79 -22.04
CA SER A 15 -2.02 -5.06 -22.34
C SER A 15 -1.90 -5.16 -23.83
N VAL A 16 -2.32 -4.13 -24.54
CA VAL A 16 -2.02 -4.03 -25.97
C VAL A 16 -0.51 -3.86 -26.05
N ALA A 17 0.17 -4.97 -26.34
CA ALA A 17 1.57 -4.96 -26.70
C ALA A 17 1.64 -4.34 -28.10
N PHE A 18 2.04 -3.08 -28.18
CA PHE A 18 2.36 -2.48 -29.47
C PHE A 18 3.72 -3.04 -29.92
N GLU A 19 3.67 -4.15 -30.65
CA GLU A 19 4.82 -4.68 -31.39
C GLU A 19 4.86 -4.01 -32.77
N GLY A 20 5.66 -2.95 -32.87
CA GLY A 20 6.12 -2.41 -34.16
C GLY A 20 5.12 -1.56 -34.96
N GLY A 21 5.60 -0.42 -35.46
CA GLY A 21 5.25 0.10 -36.79
C GLY A 21 3.98 0.93 -36.98
N HIS A 22 3.14 1.18 -35.97
CA HIS A 22 1.95 2.01 -36.16
C HIS A 22 2.02 3.33 -35.38
N SER A 23 2.04 4.44 -36.12
CA SER A 23 1.72 5.77 -35.60
C SER A 23 0.24 5.80 -35.18
N GLY A 24 -0.02 6.17 -33.94
CA GLY A 24 -1.39 6.21 -33.41
C GLY A 24 -1.47 6.90 -32.06
N VAL A 25 -2.63 7.47 -31.75
CA VAL A 25 -2.93 8.01 -30.43
C VAL A 25 -3.25 6.84 -29.51
N LEU A 26 -2.46 6.69 -28.45
CA LEU A 26 -2.70 5.66 -27.45
C LEU A 26 -3.89 6.07 -26.56
N PRO A 27 -4.95 5.27 -26.44
CA PRO A 27 -6.09 5.61 -25.59
C PRO A 27 -5.64 5.68 -24.12
N ASN A 28 -5.92 6.81 -23.47
CA ASN A 28 -5.57 7.03 -22.06
C ASN A 28 -6.27 6.03 -21.12
N SER A 29 -7.46 5.54 -21.48
CA SER A 29 -8.25 4.58 -20.69
C SER A 29 -7.66 3.17 -20.60
N GLN A 30 -6.56 2.88 -21.31
CA GLN A 30 -5.95 1.55 -21.34
C GLN A 30 -4.54 1.55 -20.75
N ALA A 31 -4.20 0.45 -20.09
CA ALA A 31 -2.81 0.16 -19.74
C ALA A 31 -2.05 -0.16 -21.02
N VAL A 32 -0.98 0.58 -21.29
CA VAL A 32 -0.16 0.39 -22.49
C VAL A 32 1.25 0.03 -22.07
N SER A 33 1.86 -0.85 -22.85
CA SER A 33 3.29 -1.04 -22.74
C SER A 33 3.99 -0.89 -24.07
N ILE A 34 5.01 -0.04 -24.07
CA ILE A 34 5.84 0.27 -25.23
C ILE A 34 7.14 -0.50 -25.08
N SER A 35 7.34 -1.48 -25.94
CA SER A 35 8.58 -2.26 -25.98
C SER A 35 9.66 -1.48 -26.73
N GLY A 36 10.85 -1.41 -26.14
CA GLY A 36 12.02 -0.92 -26.87
C GLY A 36 12.55 -1.96 -27.87
N VAL A 37 13.59 -1.58 -28.61
CA VAL A 37 14.29 -2.50 -29.51
C VAL A 37 14.86 -3.70 -28.74
N LYS A 38 14.99 -4.84 -29.42
CA LYS A 38 15.64 -6.04 -28.84
C LYS A 38 17.11 -5.72 -28.55
N ALA A 39 17.50 -5.82 -27.29
CA ALA A 39 18.84 -5.54 -26.82
C ALA A 39 19.23 -6.51 -25.67
N PRO A 40 20.53 -6.61 -25.31
CA PRO A 40 20.97 -7.33 -24.12
C PRO A 40 20.27 -6.81 -22.85
N ARG A 41 20.17 -7.65 -21.81
CA ARG A 41 19.41 -7.34 -20.58
C ARG A 41 19.80 -6.03 -19.88
N ASN A 42 21.04 -5.59 -20.01
CA ASN A 42 21.55 -4.35 -19.42
C ASN A 42 21.29 -3.10 -20.29
N ARG A 43 20.63 -3.26 -21.44
CA ARG A 43 20.23 -2.17 -22.34
C ARG A 43 18.76 -2.21 -22.74
N ALA A 44 18.11 -3.38 -22.66
CA ALA A 44 16.71 -3.54 -23.03
C ALA A 44 15.78 -2.67 -22.17
N MET A 45 14.97 -1.86 -22.83
CA MET A 45 14.01 -0.98 -22.18
C MET A 45 12.57 -1.35 -22.49
N ARG A 46 11.68 -1.01 -21.56
CA ARG A 46 10.23 -1.09 -21.73
C ARG A 46 9.60 0.04 -20.92
N LEU A 47 8.60 0.70 -21.50
CA LEU A 47 7.79 1.70 -20.81
C LEU A 47 6.44 1.08 -20.47
N GLY A 48 6.02 1.22 -19.21
CA GLY A 48 4.67 0.91 -18.76
C GLY A 48 3.92 2.20 -18.50
N LEU A 49 2.72 2.31 -19.06
CA LEU A 49 1.80 3.42 -18.86
C LEU A 49 0.49 2.87 -18.28
N LEU A 50 0.12 3.36 -17.09
CA LEU A 50 -1.14 3.01 -16.46
C LEU A 50 -2.30 3.79 -17.11
N PRO A 51 -3.54 3.24 -17.05
CA PRO A 51 -4.70 3.93 -17.56
C PRO A 51 -5.02 5.17 -16.72
N VAL A 52 -5.50 6.22 -17.37
CA VAL A 52 -5.99 7.45 -16.77
C VAL A 52 -7.39 7.71 -17.31
N GLY A 53 -8.36 7.93 -16.42
CA GLY A 53 -9.75 8.15 -16.80
C GLY A 53 -9.98 9.45 -17.58
N ASP A 54 -9.14 10.45 -17.36
CA ASP A 54 -9.13 11.69 -18.12
C ASP A 54 -8.37 11.52 -19.46
N PRO A 55 -9.05 11.64 -20.61
CA PRO A 55 -8.41 11.52 -21.92
C PRO A 55 -7.44 12.67 -22.24
N ALA A 56 -7.55 13.81 -21.56
CA ALA A 56 -6.68 14.97 -21.77
C ALA A 56 -5.47 14.99 -20.82
N ALA A 57 -5.47 14.17 -19.77
CA ALA A 57 -4.39 14.14 -18.79
C ALA A 57 -3.10 13.54 -19.39
N PRO A 58 -1.92 14.12 -19.08
CA PRO A 58 -0.66 13.47 -19.41
C PRO A 58 -0.53 12.15 -18.65
N ARG A 59 0.05 11.14 -19.30
CA ARG A 59 0.38 9.85 -18.66
C ARG A 59 1.84 9.80 -18.28
N THR A 60 2.12 9.22 -17.12
CA THR A 60 3.48 8.92 -16.69
C THR A 60 3.93 7.58 -17.23
N ALA A 61 5.16 7.52 -17.73
CA ALA A 61 5.87 6.28 -18.02
C ALA A 61 7.03 6.12 -17.04
N ASN A 62 7.19 4.91 -16.49
CA ASN A 62 8.25 4.63 -15.52
C ASN A 62 9.35 3.78 -16.16
N VAL A 63 10.61 4.16 -15.90
CA VAL A 63 11.79 3.33 -16.19
C VAL A 63 12.21 2.64 -14.90
N ILE A 64 11.96 1.33 -14.81
CA ILE A 64 12.32 0.52 -13.64
C ILE A 64 13.28 -0.56 -14.10
N THR A 65 14.55 -0.41 -13.75
CA THR A 65 15.62 -1.32 -14.20
C THR A 65 16.71 -1.45 -13.14
N LYS A 66 17.54 -2.49 -13.27
CA LYS A 66 18.57 -2.83 -12.28
C LYS A 66 19.65 -1.75 -12.21
N LYS A 67 20.33 -1.66 -11.07
CA LYS A 67 21.39 -0.67 -10.81
C LYS A 67 22.54 -0.73 -11.82
N ASP A 68 22.81 -1.90 -12.40
CA ASP A 68 23.85 -2.15 -13.40
C ASP A 68 23.39 -1.90 -14.85
N HIS A 69 22.16 -1.43 -15.06
CA HIS A 69 21.65 -1.12 -16.39
C HIS A 69 22.33 0.13 -16.99
N PHE A 70 22.61 0.10 -18.29
CA PHE A 70 23.32 1.16 -19.02
C PHE A 70 22.64 2.53 -18.91
N PHE A 71 21.31 2.56 -18.78
CA PHE A 71 20.53 3.80 -18.55
C PHE A 71 21.08 4.66 -17.40
N TRP A 72 21.55 4.04 -16.30
CA TRP A 72 22.09 4.76 -15.14
C TRP A 72 23.53 5.26 -15.33
N THR A 73 24.16 4.97 -16.47
CA THR A 73 25.54 5.38 -16.79
C THR A 73 25.60 6.61 -17.71
N LEU A 74 24.44 7.11 -18.12
CA LEU A 74 24.30 8.26 -19.01
C LEU A 74 24.44 9.55 -18.21
N ASP A 75 25.41 10.38 -18.57
CA ASP A 75 25.91 11.52 -17.80
C ASP A 75 25.66 12.88 -18.45
N SER A 76 24.95 12.91 -19.57
CA SER A 76 24.59 14.13 -20.28
C SER A 76 23.25 13.97 -21.00
N GLY A 77 22.52 15.07 -21.16
CA GLY A 77 21.24 15.12 -21.84
C GLY A 77 21.32 14.65 -23.29
N LYS A 78 22.42 14.97 -23.99
CA LYS A 78 22.65 14.50 -25.37
C LYS A 78 22.69 12.97 -25.44
N ARG A 79 23.54 12.33 -24.62
CA ARG A 79 23.65 10.85 -24.59
C ARG A 79 22.34 10.21 -24.12
N MET A 80 21.62 10.86 -23.20
CA MET A 80 20.29 10.42 -22.76
C MET A 80 19.28 10.42 -23.90
N GLY A 81 19.19 11.52 -24.64
CA GLY A 81 18.29 11.65 -25.79
C GLY A 81 18.61 10.63 -26.89
N GLU A 82 19.88 10.49 -27.25
CA GLU A 82 20.36 9.49 -28.24
C GLU A 82 19.98 8.06 -27.82
N PHE A 83 20.22 7.71 -26.55
CA PHE A 83 19.90 6.38 -26.03
C PHE A 83 18.39 6.10 -26.00
N LEU A 84 17.57 7.07 -25.59
CA LEU A 84 16.12 6.93 -25.59
C LEU A 84 15.58 6.79 -27.03
N GLN A 85 16.13 7.56 -27.97
CA GLN A 85 15.72 7.52 -29.38
C GLN A 85 16.12 6.19 -30.05
N GLU A 86 17.33 5.68 -29.74
CA GLU A 86 17.77 4.34 -30.16
C GLU A 86 16.91 3.24 -29.55
N SER A 87 16.53 3.38 -28.28
CA SER A 87 15.73 2.40 -27.55
C SER A 87 14.29 2.35 -28.04
N PHE A 88 13.71 3.49 -28.41
CA PHE A 88 12.32 3.63 -28.83
C PHE A 88 12.20 4.38 -30.17
N PRO A 89 12.61 3.79 -31.31
CA PRO A 89 12.56 4.44 -32.62
C PRO A 89 11.15 4.84 -33.07
N GLN A 90 10.12 4.26 -32.47
CA GLN A 90 8.72 4.60 -32.70
C GLN A 90 8.26 5.88 -31.97
N LEU A 91 9.07 6.41 -31.05
CA LEU A 91 8.82 7.68 -30.36
C LEU A 91 9.72 8.76 -30.95
N GLU A 92 9.20 9.97 -31.08
CA GLU A 92 10.00 11.13 -31.47
C GLU A 92 10.43 11.84 -30.17
N ILE A 93 11.64 11.50 -29.69
CA ILE A 93 12.10 11.90 -28.35
C ILE A 93 12.30 13.42 -28.24
N SER A 94 12.66 14.08 -29.35
CA SER A 94 12.88 15.53 -29.41
C SER A 94 11.63 16.38 -29.22
N SER A 95 10.42 15.88 -29.50
CA SER A 95 9.15 16.56 -29.15
C SER A 95 8.70 16.25 -27.73
N LEU A 96 9.13 15.12 -27.17
CA LEU A 96 8.75 14.71 -25.82
C LEU A 96 9.58 15.39 -24.74
N PHE A 97 10.84 15.70 -25.02
CA PHE A 97 11.77 16.27 -24.06
C PHE A 97 12.56 17.45 -24.62
N THR A 98 12.67 18.49 -23.82
CA THR A 98 13.65 19.56 -24.02
C THR A 98 15.06 19.11 -23.61
N GLU A 99 16.09 19.78 -24.14
CA GLU A 99 17.48 19.51 -23.74
C GLU A 99 17.69 19.64 -22.22
N GLN A 100 17.07 20.64 -21.59
CA GLN A 100 17.15 20.86 -20.14
C GLN A 100 16.53 19.70 -19.36
N GLN A 101 15.41 19.13 -19.83
CA GLN A 101 14.80 17.97 -19.20
C GLN A 101 15.67 16.72 -19.35
N LEU A 102 16.28 16.51 -20.52
CA LEU A 102 17.21 15.39 -20.73
C LEU A 102 18.44 15.51 -19.83
N GLU A 103 18.97 16.72 -19.65
CA GLU A 103 20.09 16.98 -18.73
C GLU A 103 19.67 16.70 -17.27
N ALA A 104 18.47 17.11 -16.87
CA ALA A 104 17.93 16.81 -15.55
C ALA A 104 17.73 15.30 -15.31
N ILE A 105 17.31 14.55 -16.34
CA ILE A 105 17.19 13.08 -16.27
C ILE A 105 18.57 12.45 -16.11
N ALA A 106 19.58 12.88 -16.88
CA ALA A 106 20.94 12.35 -16.79
C ALA A 106 21.60 12.68 -15.43
N ALA A 107 21.31 13.84 -14.85
CA ALA A 107 21.78 14.22 -13.53
C ALA A 107 21.06 13.46 -12.38
N SER A 108 19.88 12.88 -12.66
CA SER A 108 19.11 12.15 -11.66
C SER A 108 19.73 10.80 -11.34
N ARG A 109 19.78 10.47 -10.04
CA ARG A 109 20.23 9.14 -9.56
C ARG A 109 19.10 8.13 -9.44
N GLY A 110 17.87 8.51 -9.82
CA GLY A 110 16.67 7.71 -9.64
C GLY A 110 16.26 7.57 -8.17
N GLY A 111 15.17 6.84 -7.94
CA GLY A 111 14.70 6.46 -6.62
C GLY A 111 15.03 5.00 -6.31
N VAL A 112 15.29 4.69 -5.03
CA VAL A 112 15.39 3.33 -4.52
C VAL A 112 14.40 3.18 -3.39
N PHE A 113 13.52 2.19 -3.48
CA PHE A 113 12.62 1.86 -2.38
C PHE A 113 13.38 1.12 -1.27
N PRO A 114 13.18 1.47 0.00
CA PRO A 114 13.79 0.75 1.11
C PRO A 114 13.20 -0.66 1.22
N PRO A 115 13.87 -1.58 1.95
CA PRO A 115 13.20 -2.79 2.40
C PRO A 115 11.96 -2.41 3.23
N PRO A 116 10.91 -3.26 3.25
CA PRO A 116 9.72 -2.98 4.05
C PRO A 116 10.08 -2.69 5.51
N GLN A 117 9.62 -1.55 6.02
CA GLN A 117 9.91 -1.06 7.35
C GLN A 117 8.69 -0.36 7.94
N HIS A 118 8.59 -0.37 9.27
CA HIS A 118 7.52 0.32 9.99
C HIS A 118 8.00 0.82 11.36
N LEU A 119 7.35 1.84 11.88
CA LEU A 119 7.50 2.30 13.27
C LEU A 119 6.60 1.49 14.20
N ARG A 120 7.05 1.34 15.45
CA ARG A 120 6.27 0.76 16.55
C ARG A 120 5.55 1.81 17.38
N HIS A 121 6.17 3.00 17.45
CA HIS A 121 5.65 4.18 18.13
C HIS A 121 5.79 5.37 17.17
N PHE A 122 4.69 6.10 16.99
CA PHE A 122 4.58 7.20 16.02
C PHE A 122 3.64 8.30 16.52
N THR A 123 3.29 8.25 17.80
CA THR A 123 2.52 9.29 18.48
C THR A 123 3.25 9.77 19.73
N ALA A 124 3.04 11.03 20.08
CA ALA A 124 3.50 11.60 21.33
C ALA A 124 2.50 12.65 21.83
N VAL A 125 2.15 12.57 23.12
CA VAL A 125 1.41 13.63 23.81
C VAL A 125 2.45 14.52 24.47
N LEU A 126 2.40 15.81 24.15
CA LEU A 126 3.29 16.81 24.71
C LEU A 126 2.61 17.44 25.92
N GLU A 127 3.27 17.36 27.07
CA GLU A 127 2.81 18.05 28.27
C GLU A 127 2.80 19.57 28.03
N SER A 128 1.73 20.23 28.47
CA SER A 128 1.62 21.68 28.42
C SER A 128 2.62 22.29 29.40
N ASN A 129 3.77 22.75 28.90
CA ASN A 129 4.73 23.54 29.67
C ASN A 129 4.17 24.94 29.93
N VAL A 130 3.21 25.07 30.85
CA VAL A 130 2.67 26.37 31.29
C VAL A 130 3.75 27.22 32.00
N ASN A 131 4.88 26.64 32.40
CA ASN A 131 5.89 27.30 33.24
C ASN A 131 7.21 27.74 32.56
N ASN A 132 7.37 27.63 31.23
CA ASN A 132 8.66 27.96 30.58
C ASN A 132 8.59 29.09 29.53
N ASN A 133 7.73 30.10 29.70
CA ASN A 133 7.87 31.33 28.92
C ASN A 133 7.42 32.60 29.68
N PRO A 134 8.33 33.37 30.30
CA PRO A 134 8.02 34.71 30.80
C PRO A 134 7.98 35.68 29.61
N GLY A 135 6.83 35.74 28.94
CA GLY A 135 6.63 36.70 27.86
C GLY A 135 5.88 36.08 26.71
N HIS A 136 4.57 36.04 26.82
CA HIS A 136 3.60 36.42 25.79
C HIS A 136 2.23 36.27 26.45
N ALA A 137 1.95 37.15 27.41
CA ALA A 137 0.57 37.48 27.73
C ALA A 137 -0.02 38.10 26.47
N ALA A 138 -0.70 37.28 25.66
CA ALA A 138 -1.44 37.76 24.52
C ALA A 138 -2.50 38.72 25.03
N ALA A 139 -2.28 40.01 24.79
CA ALA A 139 -3.23 41.07 25.05
C ALA A 139 -4.55 40.72 24.35
N ALA A 140 -5.58 40.45 25.14
CA ALA A 140 -6.95 40.44 24.66
C ALA A 140 -7.26 41.84 24.12
N GLN A 141 -7.29 41.99 22.80
CA GLN A 141 -7.82 43.19 22.17
C GLN A 141 -9.36 43.07 22.17
N PRO A 142 -10.09 44.07 22.69
CA PRO A 142 -11.54 44.07 22.60
C PRO A 142 -11.99 44.43 21.18
N SER A 143 -12.93 43.66 20.64
CA SER A 143 -13.60 43.93 19.36
C SER A 143 -14.40 45.24 19.40
N PRO A 144 -14.41 46.07 18.35
CA PRO A 144 -15.22 47.28 18.33
C PRO A 144 -16.65 47.03 17.81
N GLN A 145 -17.59 47.34 18.70
CA GLN A 145 -18.92 47.95 18.54
C GLN A 145 -19.93 47.40 17.50
N ALA A 146 -21.07 46.99 18.08
CA ALA A 146 -22.33 46.70 17.44
C ALA A 146 -23.03 47.96 16.88
N VAL A 147 -23.73 47.77 15.76
CA VAL A 147 -24.68 48.73 15.17
C VAL A 147 -26.09 48.44 15.75
N PRO A 148 -26.90 49.45 16.12
CA PRO A 148 -28.21 49.22 16.73
C PRO A 148 -29.35 49.27 15.71
N GLU A 149 -30.35 48.40 15.83
CA GLU A 149 -31.68 48.70 15.28
C GLU A 149 -32.84 48.16 16.16
N ALA A 150 -33.94 48.91 16.10
CA ALA A 150 -35.06 49.16 17.02
C ALA A 150 -36.05 47.99 17.36
N PRO A 151 -37.01 48.20 18.31
CA PRO A 151 -37.76 47.17 19.06
C PRO A 151 -39.28 47.11 18.68
N PRO A 152 -40.22 46.62 19.54
CA PRO A 152 -40.57 45.22 19.79
C PRO A 152 -42.07 44.91 19.54
N ARG A 153 -42.45 43.63 19.54
CA ARG A 153 -43.82 43.09 19.83
C ARG A 153 -43.59 41.66 20.40
N GLY A 154 -44.14 41.16 21.51
CA GLY A 154 -45.27 41.49 22.36
C GLY A 154 -46.10 40.20 22.58
N GLY A 155 -46.16 39.67 23.81
CA GLY A 155 -47.09 38.59 24.25
C GLY A 155 -46.42 37.26 24.67
N SER A 156 -46.27 36.99 25.98
CA SER A 156 -47.11 36.11 26.85
C SER A 156 -47.00 34.61 26.51
N GLY A 157 -46.74 33.65 27.40
CA GLY A 157 -46.56 33.51 28.85
C GLY A 157 -46.62 31.99 29.15
N GLY A 158 -46.24 31.55 30.35
CA GLY A 158 -46.55 30.20 30.85
C GLY A 158 -45.35 29.42 31.41
N ASP A 159 -45.45 29.17 32.71
CA ASP A 159 -44.54 28.46 33.61
C ASP A 159 -44.41 26.96 33.32
N GLU A 160 -43.31 26.32 33.76
CA GLU A 160 -43.35 25.28 34.82
C GLU A 160 -41.96 24.64 35.07
N ASP A 161 -41.60 24.64 36.36
CA ASP A 161 -40.42 24.06 37.01
C ASP A 161 -40.32 22.54 36.83
N GLY A 162 -39.10 22.06 36.53
CA GLY A 162 -38.73 20.65 36.64
C GLY A 162 -37.34 20.52 37.29
N PRO A 163 -37.14 19.56 38.22
CA PRO A 163 -35.95 19.55 39.07
C PRO A 163 -34.69 19.19 38.29
N GLN A 164 -33.77 20.13 38.28
CA GLN A 164 -32.39 20.00 37.83
C GLN A 164 -31.71 18.82 38.54
N LYS A 165 -31.43 17.74 37.80
CA LYS A 165 -30.50 16.70 38.24
C LYS A 165 -29.10 17.23 38.00
N ASP A 166 -28.36 17.47 39.09
CA ASP A 166 -26.94 17.76 39.10
C ASP A 166 -26.16 16.59 38.46
N GLY A 167 -25.94 16.69 37.16
CA GLY A 167 -25.01 15.87 36.38
C GLY A 167 -23.64 16.55 36.29
N THR A 168 -23.07 16.96 37.42
CA THR A 168 -21.70 17.51 37.48
C THR A 168 -20.70 16.37 37.62
N ASP A 169 -20.30 15.75 36.50
CA ASP A 169 -19.00 15.06 36.39
C ASP A 169 -18.57 14.61 34.97
N ALA A 170 -18.99 15.30 33.90
CA ALA A 170 -18.64 14.90 32.53
C ALA A 170 -18.17 16.05 31.62
N ALA A 171 -17.40 17.01 32.12
CA ALA A 171 -16.64 17.95 31.28
C ALA A 171 -15.62 18.74 32.10
N ARG A 172 -14.71 18.08 32.84
CA ARG A 172 -13.49 18.79 33.23
C ARG A 172 -12.69 18.96 31.93
N ALA A 173 -12.78 20.15 31.33
CA ALA A 173 -12.03 20.53 30.14
C ALA A 173 -10.58 20.08 30.35
N ALA A 174 -10.16 19.07 29.57
CA ALA A 174 -8.79 18.60 29.62
C ALA A 174 -7.89 19.80 29.37
N ALA A 175 -6.85 19.96 30.20
CA ALA A 175 -5.86 21.00 29.98
C ALA A 175 -5.39 20.94 28.52
N PRO A 176 -5.20 22.08 27.84
CA PRO A 176 -4.81 22.09 26.43
C PRO A 176 -3.48 21.35 26.27
N CYS A 177 -3.55 20.11 25.79
CA CYS A 177 -2.38 19.28 25.49
C CYS A 177 -2.05 19.41 24.01
N SER A 178 -0.76 19.50 23.67
CA SER A 178 -0.30 19.39 22.29
C SER A 178 0.05 17.93 21.99
N GLY A 179 0.06 17.55 20.73
CA GLY A 179 0.43 16.20 20.33
C GLY A 179 1.11 16.18 18.97
N VAL A 180 1.95 15.18 18.77
CA VAL A 180 2.59 14.88 17.49
C VAL A 180 2.13 13.50 17.05
N VAL A 181 1.79 13.36 15.78
CA VAL A 181 1.39 12.11 15.15
C VAL A 181 2.02 12.03 13.76
N LEU A 182 2.56 10.86 13.42
CA LEU A 182 2.96 10.53 12.06
C LEU A 182 1.87 9.67 11.41
N ILE A 183 1.72 9.73 10.09
CA ILE A 183 0.81 8.90 9.28
C ILE A 183 1.45 8.56 7.93
N GLY A 184 0.96 7.49 7.28
CA GLY A 184 1.38 7.08 5.94
C GLY A 184 2.85 6.65 5.88
N ASP A 185 3.54 7.07 4.81
CA ASP A 185 4.96 6.72 4.57
C ASP A 185 5.91 7.08 5.73
N ALA A 186 5.52 8.00 6.61
CA ALA A 186 6.27 8.34 7.82
C ALA A 186 6.19 7.25 8.92
N ILE A 187 5.11 6.45 8.93
CA ILE A 187 4.97 5.27 9.81
C ILE A 187 5.56 4.04 9.13
N HIS A 188 5.18 3.77 7.88
CA HIS A 188 5.47 2.52 7.19
C HIS A 188 5.91 2.79 5.75
N CYS A 189 7.04 2.23 5.35
CA CYS A 189 7.60 2.48 4.01
C CYS A 189 8.04 1.16 3.40
N PHE A 190 7.63 0.90 2.17
CA PHE A 190 7.85 -0.35 1.46
C PHE A 190 7.77 -0.15 -0.06
N PRO A 191 8.27 -1.11 -0.87
CA PRO A 191 8.12 -1.06 -2.31
C PRO A 191 6.64 -1.06 -2.76
N PRO A 192 6.32 -0.52 -3.94
CA PRO A 192 4.94 -0.38 -4.42
C PRO A 192 4.31 -1.70 -4.90
N ASP A 193 4.90 -2.84 -4.57
CA ASP A 193 4.64 -4.15 -5.17
C ASP A 193 3.16 -4.60 -5.07
N LEU A 194 2.47 -4.24 -3.99
CA LEU A 194 1.04 -4.56 -3.78
C LEU A 194 0.10 -3.37 -3.96
N GLY A 195 0.60 -2.19 -4.32
CA GLY A 195 -0.21 -0.98 -4.49
C GLY A 195 -0.90 -0.49 -3.21
N GLN A 196 -0.34 -0.77 -2.03
CA GLN A 196 -0.99 -0.45 -0.75
C GLN A 196 -0.50 0.84 -0.08
N GLY A 197 0.51 1.54 -0.60
CA GLY A 197 1.06 2.74 0.06
C GLY A 197 0.01 3.82 0.33
N VAL A 198 -0.69 4.26 -0.73
CA VAL A 198 -1.77 5.26 -0.61
C VAL A 198 -2.96 4.70 0.18
N ASN A 199 -3.38 3.47 -0.09
CA ASN A 199 -4.53 2.85 0.59
C ASN A 199 -4.31 2.78 2.13
N SER A 200 -3.14 2.29 2.56
CA SER A 200 -2.78 2.22 3.98
C SER A 200 -2.62 3.61 4.61
N SER A 201 -2.04 4.58 3.90
CA SER A 201 -1.95 5.97 4.36
C SER A 201 -3.33 6.62 4.56
N MET A 202 -4.29 6.33 3.67
CA MET A 202 -5.68 6.79 3.83
C MET A 202 -6.37 6.10 5.01
N THR A 203 -6.10 4.82 5.24
CA THR A 203 -6.57 4.09 6.42
C THR A 203 -6.00 4.71 7.70
N ASP A 204 -4.73 5.08 7.75
CA ASP A 204 -4.15 5.78 8.92
C ASP A 204 -4.93 7.06 9.24
N ALA A 205 -5.17 7.90 8.23
CA ALA A 205 -5.92 9.15 8.40
C ALA A 205 -7.35 8.90 8.91
N LEU A 206 -8.02 7.86 8.38
CA LEU A 206 -9.36 7.48 8.82
C LEU A 206 -9.37 7.00 10.28
N VAL A 207 -8.45 6.12 10.67
CA VAL A 207 -8.40 5.57 12.03
C VAL A 207 -7.99 6.66 13.03
N LEU A 208 -7.13 7.61 12.63
CA LEU A 208 -6.81 8.78 13.45
C LEU A 208 -8.05 9.65 13.68
N ALA A 209 -8.83 9.94 12.63
CA ALA A 209 -10.06 10.71 12.75
C ALA A 209 -11.06 10.03 13.69
N GLN A 210 -11.27 8.72 13.55
CA GLN A 210 -12.13 7.93 14.43
C GLN A 210 -11.66 7.97 15.89
N ALA A 211 -10.34 7.84 16.13
CA ALA A 211 -9.78 7.91 17.48
C ALA A 211 -9.97 9.30 18.12
N LEU A 212 -9.87 10.38 17.33
CA LEU A 212 -10.15 11.74 17.78
C LEU A 212 -11.63 11.92 18.14
N ASP A 213 -12.55 11.43 17.30
CA ASP A 213 -13.99 11.50 17.54
C ASP A 213 -14.38 10.72 18.80
N GLU A 214 -13.91 9.47 18.95
CA GLU A 214 -14.16 8.63 20.13
C GLU A 214 -13.58 9.23 21.43
N ALA A 215 -12.48 9.96 21.33
CA ALA A 215 -11.87 10.67 22.44
C ALA A 215 -12.47 12.07 22.67
N SER A 216 -13.47 12.48 21.88
CA SER A 216 -14.05 13.83 21.90
C SER A 216 -12.98 14.92 21.80
N GLY A 217 -12.00 14.73 20.92
CA GLY A 217 -10.87 15.64 20.69
C GLY A 217 -9.77 15.60 21.76
N ASN A 218 -9.87 14.76 22.80
CA ASN A 218 -8.83 14.65 23.83
C ASN A 218 -7.60 13.91 23.27
N LEU A 219 -6.55 14.64 22.90
CA LEU A 219 -5.34 14.06 22.30
C LEU A 219 -4.63 13.05 23.21
N ALA A 220 -4.65 13.26 24.53
CA ALA A 220 -4.04 12.34 25.49
C ALA A 220 -4.70 10.95 25.48
N ARG A 221 -5.96 10.86 25.02
CA ARG A 221 -6.68 9.60 24.81
C ARG A 221 -6.66 9.14 23.36
N ALA A 222 -6.83 10.07 22.41
CA ALA A 222 -6.92 9.77 20.98
C ALA A 222 -5.63 9.18 20.41
N LEU A 223 -4.48 9.76 20.75
CA LEU A 223 -3.20 9.37 20.16
C LEU A 223 -2.77 7.94 20.57
N PRO A 224 -2.81 7.55 21.86
CA PRO A 224 -2.56 6.16 22.24
C PRO A 224 -3.57 5.18 21.62
N LEU A 225 -4.84 5.59 21.48
CA LEU A 225 -5.88 4.76 20.86
C LEU A 225 -5.59 4.51 19.36
N PHE A 226 -5.21 5.56 18.63
CA PHE A 226 -4.79 5.48 17.23
C PHE A 226 -3.57 4.55 17.07
N GLU A 227 -2.52 4.76 17.87
CA GLU A 227 -1.30 3.96 17.81
C GLU A 227 -1.57 2.48 18.11
N ALA A 228 -2.36 2.18 19.15
CA ALA A 228 -2.72 0.82 19.50
C ALA A 228 -3.46 0.08 18.38
N ARG A 229 -4.25 0.80 17.56
CA ARG A 229 -4.96 0.24 16.40
C ARG A 229 -4.05 0.07 15.19
N GLN A 230 -3.25 1.08 14.84
CA GLN A 230 -2.48 1.09 13.60
C GLN A 230 -1.10 0.42 13.68
N ALA A 231 -0.46 0.36 14.86
CA ALA A 231 0.84 -0.29 15.00
C ALA A 231 0.87 -1.77 14.54
N PRO A 232 -0.09 -2.63 14.92
CA PRO A 232 -0.12 -4.01 14.43
C PRO A 232 -0.44 -4.12 12.93
N GLU A 233 -1.26 -3.21 12.39
CA GLU A 233 -1.60 -3.14 10.97
C GLU A 233 -0.39 -2.75 10.12
N ALA A 234 0.34 -1.71 10.52
CA ALA A 234 1.58 -1.29 9.86
C ALA A 234 2.65 -2.40 9.87
N ALA A 235 2.78 -3.11 11.00
CA ALA A 235 3.69 -4.24 11.12
C ALA A 235 3.29 -5.40 10.18
N ALA A 236 2.00 -5.77 10.16
CA ALA A 236 1.49 -6.83 9.31
C ALA A 236 1.64 -6.49 7.82
N LEU A 237 1.38 -5.24 7.43
CA LEU A 237 1.54 -4.79 6.05
C LEU A 237 3.00 -4.85 5.60
N ALA A 238 3.93 -4.32 6.41
CA ALA A 238 5.36 -4.39 6.11
C ALA A 238 5.83 -5.84 5.93
N GLU A 239 5.34 -6.77 6.74
CA GLU A 239 5.64 -8.19 6.61
C GLU A 239 5.02 -8.79 5.33
N ILE A 240 3.75 -8.50 5.04
CA ILE A 240 3.05 -8.93 3.83
C ILE A 240 3.80 -8.52 2.56
N MET A 241 4.41 -7.34 2.52
CA MET A 241 5.19 -6.87 1.37
C MET A 241 6.38 -7.79 1.03
N THR A 242 6.89 -8.55 2.00
CA THR A 242 8.04 -9.46 1.77
C THR A 242 7.66 -10.74 1.03
N PHE A 243 6.39 -11.17 1.10
CA PHE A 243 5.95 -12.46 0.54
C PHE A 243 4.71 -12.37 -0.36
N GLY A 244 3.99 -11.25 -0.35
CA GLY A 244 2.71 -11.10 -1.04
C GLY A 244 2.84 -11.11 -2.55
N PHE A 245 3.79 -10.34 -3.10
CA PHE A 245 4.15 -10.38 -4.51
C PHE A 245 5.62 -9.97 -4.78
N PRO A 246 6.60 -10.71 -4.23
CA PRO A 246 8.02 -10.38 -4.30
C PRO A 246 8.62 -10.63 -5.69
N TYR A 247 9.84 -10.12 -5.89
CA TYR A 247 10.66 -10.32 -7.11
C TYR A 247 10.06 -9.70 -8.39
N GLN A 248 9.32 -8.60 -8.25
CA GLN A 248 8.90 -7.78 -9.39
C GLN A 248 10.12 -7.20 -10.13
N TYR A 249 9.88 -6.65 -11.32
CA TYR A 249 10.91 -5.97 -12.13
C TYR A 249 12.14 -6.83 -12.44
N ASN A 250 11.95 -8.16 -12.53
CA ASN A 250 12.98 -9.14 -12.86
C ASN A 250 14.21 -9.09 -11.92
N GLN A 251 14.00 -8.75 -10.64
CA GLN A 251 15.04 -8.71 -9.61
C GLN A 251 15.81 -10.05 -9.54
N ASP A 252 15.08 -11.17 -9.42
CA ASP A 252 15.62 -12.53 -9.38
C ASP A 252 14.67 -13.51 -10.07
N THR A 253 15.04 -13.98 -11.26
CA THR A 253 14.20 -14.89 -12.06
C THR A 253 14.03 -16.26 -11.40
N PHE A 254 15.05 -16.76 -10.70
CA PHE A 254 15.00 -18.08 -10.06
C PHE A 254 14.05 -18.06 -8.87
N LYS A 255 14.20 -17.08 -7.96
CA LYS A 255 13.30 -16.93 -6.82
C LYS A 255 11.87 -16.61 -7.23
N ARG A 256 11.68 -15.80 -8.28
CA ARG A 256 10.35 -15.56 -8.86
C ARG A 256 9.69 -16.85 -9.33
N ASN A 257 10.43 -17.74 -9.99
CA ASN A 257 9.87 -19.01 -10.46
C ASN A 257 9.49 -19.93 -9.30
N LEU A 258 10.29 -19.98 -8.23
CA LEU A 258 9.93 -20.71 -7.00
C LEU A 258 8.69 -20.14 -6.33
N TRP A 259 8.60 -18.80 -6.23
CA TRP A 259 7.43 -18.12 -5.70
C TRP A 259 6.17 -18.39 -6.55
N MET A 260 6.29 -18.39 -7.88
CA MET A 260 5.20 -18.75 -8.80
C MET A 260 4.73 -20.20 -8.59
N LEU A 261 5.66 -21.14 -8.44
CA LEU A 261 5.31 -22.54 -8.15
C LEU A 261 4.54 -22.66 -6.83
N ASN A 262 5.03 -22.00 -5.77
CA ASN A 262 4.32 -21.95 -4.49
C ASN A 262 2.93 -21.30 -4.61
N THR A 263 2.80 -20.27 -5.45
CA THR A 263 1.51 -19.61 -5.74
C THR A 263 0.55 -20.56 -6.43
N VAL A 264 0.98 -21.29 -7.46
CA VAL A 264 0.14 -22.29 -8.15
C VAL A 264 -0.29 -23.39 -7.20
N LEU A 265 0.63 -23.94 -6.40
CA LEU A 265 0.34 -24.96 -5.39
C LEU A 265 -0.74 -24.48 -4.41
N ARG A 266 -0.54 -23.31 -3.80
CA ARG A 266 -1.49 -22.73 -2.85
C ARG A 266 -2.85 -22.46 -3.48
N SER A 267 -2.89 -22.01 -4.74
CA SER A 267 -4.15 -21.78 -5.46
C SER A 267 -4.90 -23.09 -5.73
N ALA A 268 -4.18 -24.15 -6.09
CA ALA A 268 -4.78 -25.48 -6.25
C ALA A 268 -5.31 -26.02 -4.92
N LEU A 269 -4.54 -25.88 -3.83
CA LEU A 269 -4.97 -26.28 -2.49
C LEU A 269 -6.21 -25.50 -2.02
N HIS A 270 -6.27 -24.18 -2.28
CA HIS A 270 -7.45 -23.38 -2.00
C HIS A 270 -8.65 -23.82 -2.84
N GLY A 271 -8.45 -24.10 -4.14
CA GLY A 271 -9.52 -24.59 -5.01
C GLY A 271 -10.11 -25.93 -4.56
N LEU A 272 -9.26 -26.85 -4.05
CA LEU A 272 -9.69 -28.16 -3.56
C LEU A 272 -10.27 -28.11 -2.14
N PHE A 273 -9.67 -27.30 -1.25
CA PHE A 273 -10.03 -27.24 0.17
C PHE A 273 -10.10 -25.78 0.65
N PRO A 274 -11.09 -24.99 0.20
CA PRO A 274 -11.18 -23.56 0.51
C PRO A 274 -11.41 -23.26 1.99
N TRP A 275 -11.92 -24.23 2.75
CA TRP A 275 -12.08 -24.16 4.21
C TRP A 275 -10.75 -24.34 4.96
N ALA A 276 -9.74 -24.95 4.32
CA ALA A 276 -8.44 -25.25 4.91
C ALA A 276 -7.33 -24.31 4.43
N PHE A 277 -7.40 -23.76 3.21
CA PHE A 277 -6.35 -22.92 2.67
C PHE A 277 -6.95 -21.60 2.19
N SER A 278 -6.34 -20.49 2.59
CA SER A 278 -6.77 -19.15 2.18
C SER A 278 -6.48 -18.91 0.70
N PRO A 279 -7.21 -17.97 0.05
CA PRO A 279 -6.78 -17.39 -1.21
C PRO A 279 -5.36 -16.81 -1.13
N GLN A 280 -4.77 -16.54 -2.30
CA GLN A 280 -3.46 -15.89 -2.39
C GLN A 280 -3.47 -14.50 -1.74
N THR A 281 -2.31 -14.08 -1.22
CA THR A 281 -2.15 -12.79 -0.55
C THR A 281 -2.61 -11.61 -1.41
N PHE A 282 -2.26 -11.58 -2.70
CA PHE A 282 -2.68 -10.50 -3.62
C PHE A 282 -4.20 -10.51 -3.94
N MET A 283 -4.90 -11.60 -3.67
CA MET A 283 -6.37 -11.66 -3.73
C MET A 283 -6.98 -11.11 -2.44
N LEU A 284 -6.43 -11.49 -1.29
CA LEU A 284 -6.89 -11.04 0.02
C LEU A 284 -6.67 -9.54 0.23
N ILE A 285 -5.55 -8.99 -0.23
CA ILE A 285 -5.22 -7.56 -0.06
C ILE A 285 -6.20 -6.60 -0.75
N ARG A 286 -7.04 -7.11 -1.65
CA ARG A 286 -8.06 -6.32 -2.36
C ARG A 286 -9.42 -6.30 -1.64
N ARG A 287 -9.55 -7.05 -0.54
CA ARG A 287 -10.74 -7.13 0.27
C ARG A 287 -10.71 -6.05 1.35
N ALA A 288 -11.51 -5.00 1.15
CA ALA A 288 -11.57 -3.86 2.07
C ALA A 288 -12.10 -4.25 3.47
N GLU A 289 -12.81 -5.38 3.56
CA GLU A 289 -13.35 -5.90 4.82
C GLU A 289 -12.30 -6.58 5.71
N MET A 290 -11.11 -6.89 5.18
CA MET A 290 -10.05 -7.57 5.93
C MET A 290 -8.96 -6.60 6.34
N SER A 291 -8.56 -6.68 7.62
CA SER A 291 -7.37 -5.98 8.10
C SER A 291 -6.08 -6.67 7.64
N TYR A 292 -4.96 -5.96 7.59
CA TYR A 292 -3.67 -6.54 7.22
C TYR A 292 -3.23 -7.61 8.22
N VAL A 293 -3.55 -7.45 9.50
CA VAL A 293 -3.32 -8.49 10.52
C VAL A 293 -4.07 -9.77 10.16
N GLN A 294 -5.36 -9.68 9.84
CA GLN A 294 -6.17 -10.84 9.46
C GLN A 294 -5.66 -11.52 8.19
N ILE A 295 -5.23 -10.73 7.20
CA ILE A 295 -4.63 -11.26 5.96
C ILE A 295 -3.35 -12.04 6.28
N ARG A 296 -2.46 -11.46 7.10
CA ARG A 296 -1.22 -12.11 7.51
C ARG A 296 -1.51 -13.43 8.23
N GLU A 297 -2.42 -13.42 9.20
CA GLU A 297 -2.80 -14.61 9.97
C GLU A 297 -3.38 -15.71 9.09
N ALA A 298 -4.25 -15.37 8.12
CA ALA A 298 -4.79 -16.32 7.17
C ALA A 298 -3.70 -16.97 6.30
N VAL A 299 -2.74 -16.17 5.83
CA VAL A 299 -1.60 -16.66 5.03
C VAL A 299 -0.65 -17.51 5.87
N HIS A 300 -0.37 -17.13 7.11
CA HIS A 300 0.47 -17.90 8.03
C HIS A 300 -0.18 -19.23 8.39
N THR A 301 -1.47 -19.23 8.69
CA THR A 301 -2.24 -20.45 8.98
C THR A 301 -2.22 -21.40 7.79
N THR A 302 -2.41 -20.88 6.57
CA THR A 302 -2.28 -21.65 5.32
C THR A 302 -0.87 -22.23 5.17
N THR A 303 0.16 -21.44 5.45
CA THR A 303 1.57 -21.88 5.38
C THR A 303 1.85 -23.01 6.38
N GLN A 304 1.38 -22.86 7.63
CA GLN A 304 1.52 -23.89 8.66
C GLN A 304 0.80 -25.19 8.25
N ARG A 305 -0.43 -25.10 7.74
CA ARG A 305 -1.19 -26.27 7.26
C ARG A 305 -0.47 -27.00 6.13
N ILE A 306 0.15 -26.26 5.20
CA ILE A 306 0.97 -26.85 4.13
C ILE A 306 2.18 -27.60 4.72
N TRP A 307 2.88 -27.03 5.69
CA TRP A 307 4.02 -27.68 6.33
C TRP A 307 3.62 -28.93 7.11
N VAL A 308 2.51 -28.89 7.85
CA VAL A 308 1.96 -30.05 8.54
C VAL A 308 1.58 -31.16 7.55
N LEU A 309 0.92 -30.81 6.45
CA LEU A 309 0.60 -31.75 5.37
C LEU A 309 1.87 -32.38 4.77
N ALA A 310 2.87 -31.57 4.42
CA ALA A 310 4.13 -32.04 3.86
C ALA A 310 4.88 -32.97 4.82
N GLY A 311 4.96 -32.61 6.11
CA GLY A 311 5.57 -33.43 7.14
C GLY A 311 4.85 -34.77 7.34
N THR A 312 3.52 -34.76 7.31
CA THR A 312 2.69 -35.97 7.41
C THR A 312 2.92 -36.90 6.22
N LEU A 313 2.91 -36.36 5.00
CA LEU A 313 3.17 -37.14 3.78
C LEU A 313 4.58 -37.73 3.77
N ALA A 314 5.59 -36.96 4.21
CA ALA A 314 6.96 -37.45 4.32
C ALA A 314 7.08 -38.60 5.34
N ALA A 315 6.44 -38.48 6.51
CA ALA A 315 6.42 -39.54 7.51
C ALA A 315 5.75 -40.82 6.98
N LEU A 316 4.61 -40.69 6.28
CA LEU A 316 3.93 -41.83 5.66
C LEU A 316 4.79 -42.49 4.58
N ALA A 317 5.50 -41.71 3.76
CA ALA A 317 6.41 -42.25 2.75
C ALA A 317 7.57 -43.03 3.39
N ILE A 318 8.16 -42.53 4.48
CA ILE A 318 9.20 -43.24 5.23
C ILE A 318 8.66 -44.55 5.81
N LEU A 319 7.45 -44.55 6.38
CA LEU A 319 6.82 -45.76 6.90
C LEU A 319 6.55 -46.79 5.79
N ALA A 320 6.07 -46.34 4.63
CA ALA A 320 5.84 -47.21 3.47
C ALA A 320 7.15 -47.83 2.95
N ILE A 321 8.23 -47.04 2.85
CA ILE A 321 9.55 -47.54 2.45
C ILE A 321 10.06 -48.58 3.47
N ARG A 322 9.94 -48.30 4.77
CA ARG A 322 10.32 -49.25 5.82
C ARG A 322 9.54 -50.56 5.73
N ALA A 323 8.22 -50.49 5.55
CA ALA A 323 7.38 -51.67 5.38
C ALA A 323 7.79 -52.51 4.17
N MET A 324 8.11 -51.87 3.03
CA MET A 324 8.60 -52.56 1.84
C MET A 324 9.95 -53.24 2.05
N VAL A 325 10.88 -52.59 2.76
CA VAL A 325 12.19 -53.18 3.09
C VAL A 325 12.03 -54.40 4.00
N VAL A 326 11.17 -54.31 5.02
CA VAL A 326 10.88 -55.45 5.92
C VAL A 326 10.25 -56.60 5.14
N ALA A 327 9.29 -56.31 4.26
CA ALA A 327 8.64 -57.33 3.43
C ALA A 327 9.61 -58.00 2.45
N ALA A 328 10.56 -57.26 1.87
CA ALA A 328 11.58 -57.81 0.96
C ALA A 328 12.67 -58.61 1.69
N GLY A 329 12.89 -58.36 2.99
CA GLY A 329 13.85 -59.08 3.83
C GLY A 329 13.26 -60.30 4.55
N ALA A 330 11.96 -60.57 4.44
CA ALA A 330 11.34 -61.75 5.05
C ALA A 330 11.68 -63.01 4.22
N PRO A 331 12.24 -64.07 4.83
CA PRO A 331 12.54 -65.30 4.10
C PRO A 331 11.25 -65.94 3.60
N VAL A 332 11.24 -66.34 2.32
CA VAL A 332 10.15 -67.14 1.74
C VAL A 332 10.23 -68.53 2.36
N SER A 333 9.34 -68.81 3.30
CA SER A 333 9.13 -70.12 3.93
C SER A 333 8.42 -71.09 3.00
#